data_AF-A0A2T0UBD0-F1
#
_entry.id   AF-A0A2T0UBD0-F1
#
_cell.length_a   1.000
_cell.length_b   1.000
_cell.length_c   1.000
_cell.angle_alpha   90.00
_cell.angle_beta   90.00
_cell.angle_gamma   90.00
#
_symmetry.space_group_name_H-M   'P 1'
#
loop_
_entity.id
_entity.type
_entity.pdbx_description
1 polymer ?
#
loop_
_entity_poly.entity_id
_entity_poly.type
_entity_poly.pdbx_seq_one_letter_code
_entity_poly.pdbx_strand_id
1 'polypeptide(L)'
;MKTDLLKTIVLGAAVTAFTLSSCQKDDSNGENISEADRWITVSGAMDDPSNTTVADGNAGTMVYSLSVEDVKNPGVTINVFDQGMHVKSQRTARLQASADGKFLYNIQYVGEDGGIFNKYSVHGGKDFRADGAEVDTEPYVSASPRWLKATEGVGVAVKAEANVVYEGVSPNFTFKERIADVDVITLDLNNPRITKITDFRLPLSAEEIAAGYHVSRIDVPVVNKAGNKVFIGVQVSKTNTTSFEIGEDGIPVFAADNKSPKSWARTLVLDYPSLENPKLLTSTQTRGNTNGYRSTMQYIGSDGHVYQATSGEGPGNEGSKILRLSSATNDYDNGYVFSLDQALGEKDTYIETWKYAGDGIGFVVYSKYTGKGTERAGGYIARVDLNAKTATKYSIPSEATLDFGQIQSIATHGDDVFVAVTPVGQDGNVYIFNRKTGEMSVGAKLANKPGNRYIGVY
;
A
#
# COMPACT_ATOMS: atom_id res chain seq x y z
N MET A 1 81.67 16.18 36.99
CA MET A 1 80.60 16.48 37.96
C MET A 1 79.77 15.22 38.17
N LYS A 2 79.33 14.96 39.42
CA LYS A 2 78.25 14.05 39.85
C LYS A 2 77.89 12.90 38.87
N THR A 3 78.49 11.72 39.06
CA THR A 3 77.88 10.55 39.76
C THR A 3 76.69 9.96 38.99
N ASP A 4 76.88 8.85 38.28
CA ASP A 4 76.68 7.45 38.77
C ASP A 4 75.18 7.08 38.80
N LEU A 5 74.74 5.93 38.27
CA LEU A 5 75.09 4.60 38.81
C LEU A 5 74.93 3.43 37.78
N LEU A 6 75.49 2.28 38.17
CA LEU A 6 75.31 0.88 37.74
C LEU A 6 73.91 0.46 37.18
N LYS A 7 73.69 -0.67 36.46
CA LYS A 7 74.50 -1.67 35.71
C LYS A 7 73.52 -2.74 35.09
N THR A 8 73.85 -3.27 33.91
CA THR A 8 73.87 -4.74 33.61
C THR A 8 72.59 -5.63 33.70
N ILE A 9 72.15 -6.14 32.53
CA ILE A 9 71.67 -7.53 32.23
C ILE A 9 70.16 -7.95 32.36
N VAL A 10 69.55 -8.16 31.17
CA VAL A 10 68.89 -9.41 30.66
C VAL A 10 67.40 -9.79 30.96
N LEU A 11 66.78 -10.32 29.88
CA LEU A 11 65.53 -11.10 29.73
C LEU A 11 64.17 -10.42 29.93
N GLY A 12 63.17 -10.88 29.14
CA GLY A 12 61.76 -10.50 29.28
C GLY A 12 61.02 -10.43 27.94
N ALA A 13 60.56 -11.56 27.40
CA ALA A 13 59.67 -11.58 26.23
C ALA A 13 58.20 -11.67 26.68
N ALA A 14 57.36 -10.76 26.18
CA ALA A 14 55.90 -10.83 26.31
C ALA A 14 55.25 -10.22 25.07
N VAL A 15 54.44 -11.00 24.36
CA VAL A 15 53.66 -10.53 23.20
C VAL A 15 52.24 -10.23 23.68
N THR A 16 51.86 -8.95 23.66
CA THR A 16 50.49 -8.50 23.93
C THR A 16 50.03 -7.58 22.81
N ALA A 17 49.29 -8.14 21.85
CA ALA A 17 48.70 -7.35 20.78
C ALA A 17 47.51 -6.56 21.30
N PHE A 18 47.70 -5.27 21.58
CA PHE A 18 46.59 -4.37 21.91
C PHE A 18 45.84 -3.95 20.65
N THR A 19 44.52 -4.10 20.69
CA THR A 19 43.58 -3.64 19.65
C THR A 19 43.57 -2.12 19.56
N LEU A 20 43.71 -1.59 18.34
CA LEU A 20 43.61 -0.15 18.08
C LEU A 20 42.15 0.30 17.97
N SER A 21 41.70 1.14 18.90
CA SER A 21 40.48 1.94 18.77
C SER A 21 40.84 3.42 18.63
N SER A 22 40.46 4.05 17.52
CA SER A 22 40.50 5.51 17.37
C SER A 22 39.48 6.00 16.34
N CYS A 23 38.44 6.66 16.80
CA CYS A 23 37.61 7.57 15.97
C CYS A 23 38.41 8.86 15.68
N GLN A 24 38.02 9.85 14.87
CA GLN A 24 36.86 10.17 14.01
C GLN A 24 37.42 11.11 12.86
N LYS A 25 36.79 11.59 11.78
CA LYS A 25 35.42 11.94 11.32
C LYS A 25 35.35 11.83 9.77
N ASP A 26 34.22 11.85 9.04
CA ASP A 26 32.78 11.57 9.29
C ASP A 26 32.16 11.25 7.87
N ASP A 27 31.22 12.04 7.35
CA ASP A 27 30.76 12.17 5.95
C ASP A 27 30.53 10.91 5.09
N SER A 28 29.67 10.00 5.57
CA SER A 28 28.52 9.53 4.74
C SER A 28 27.42 8.91 5.62
N ASN A 29 26.29 9.60 5.77
CA ASN A 29 25.18 9.12 6.61
C ASN A 29 24.34 8.04 5.88
N GLY A 30 24.80 6.80 5.97
CA GLY A 30 24.01 5.60 5.80
C GLY A 30 24.25 4.68 7.00
N GLU A 31 23.47 4.85 8.08
CA GLU A 31 23.56 3.95 9.24
C GLU A 31 23.18 2.53 8.82
N ASN A 32 24.16 1.61 8.84
CA ASN A 32 23.88 0.18 8.74
C ASN A 32 23.33 -0.31 10.09
N ILE A 33 22.03 -0.14 10.28
CA ILE A 33 21.27 -0.59 11.44
C ILE A 33 21.30 -2.13 11.49
N SER A 34 21.39 -2.71 12.69
CA SER A 34 21.34 -4.16 12.81
C SER A 34 19.92 -4.68 12.56
N GLU A 35 19.79 -5.88 11.95
CA GLU A 35 18.46 -6.49 11.76
C GLU A 35 17.74 -6.78 13.09
N ALA A 36 18.47 -6.87 14.22
CA ALA A 36 17.89 -7.15 15.53
C ALA A 36 17.08 -5.98 16.13
N ASP A 37 17.33 -4.73 15.69
CA ASP A 37 16.74 -3.52 16.28
C ASP A 37 15.42 -3.08 15.62
N ARG A 38 14.86 -3.88 14.70
CA ARG A 38 13.65 -3.52 13.94
C ARG A 38 12.36 -3.85 14.71
N TRP A 39 11.47 -2.86 14.78
CA TRP A 39 10.07 -3.04 15.17
C TRP A 39 9.22 -3.59 14.02
N ILE A 40 8.25 -4.44 14.37
CA ILE A 40 7.14 -4.88 13.51
C ILE A 40 5.85 -4.28 14.08
N THR A 41 5.13 -3.49 13.29
CA THR A 41 3.95 -2.75 13.75
C THR A 41 2.67 -3.45 13.30
N VAL A 42 1.77 -3.77 14.25
CA VAL A 42 0.40 -4.22 13.95
C VAL A 42 -0.57 -3.04 14.09
N SER A 43 -1.63 -3.03 13.28
CA SER A 43 -2.67 -2.00 13.33
C SER A 43 -4.08 -2.59 13.27
N GLY A 44 -5.04 -1.87 13.84
CA GLY A 44 -6.45 -2.21 13.77
C GLY A 44 -7.36 -1.00 13.55
N ALA A 45 -8.39 -1.19 12.74
CA ALA A 45 -9.48 -0.24 12.57
C ALA A 45 -10.49 -0.44 13.72
N MET A 46 -10.96 0.67 14.28
CA MET A 46 -12.01 0.65 15.29
C MET A 46 -13.39 0.81 14.65
N ASP A 47 -14.35 0.06 15.16
CA ASP A 47 -15.75 0.20 14.82
C ASP A 47 -16.41 1.32 15.64
N ASP A 48 -17.36 2.04 15.04
CA ASP A 48 -18.19 2.98 15.79
C ASP A 48 -19.45 2.25 16.29
N PRO A 49 -19.67 2.11 17.61
CA PRO A 49 -20.83 1.40 18.15
C PRO A 49 -22.17 2.10 17.86
N SER A 50 -22.17 3.31 17.29
CA SER A 50 -23.35 4.00 16.79
C SER A 50 -23.65 3.78 15.30
N ASN A 51 -22.70 3.21 14.53
CA ASN A 51 -22.90 2.96 13.10
C ASN A 51 -23.81 1.74 12.83
N THR A 52 -24.57 1.84 11.75
CA THR A 52 -25.43 0.73 11.26
C THR A 52 -24.66 -0.33 10.47
N THR A 53 -23.39 -0.06 10.11
CA THR A 53 -22.52 -0.96 9.35
C THR A 53 -21.35 -1.37 10.22
N VAL A 54 -21.48 -2.55 10.83
CA VAL A 54 -20.45 -3.14 11.70
C VAL A 54 -19.13 -3.32 10.93
N ALA A 55 -18.04 -2.95 11.59
CA ALA A 55 -16.65 -3.11 11.15
C ALA A 55 -16.26 -2.25 9.94
N ASP A 56 -16.79 -1.03 9.82
CA ASP A 56 -16.51 -0.11 8.71
C ASP A 56 -15.21 0.72 8.87
N GLY A 57 -14.67 0.78 10.09
CA GLY A 57 -13.44 1.50 10.43
C GLY A 57 -13.58 3.02 10.61
N ASN A 58 -14.82 3.52 10.76
CA ASN A 58 -15.08 4.95 10.87
C ASN A 58 -14.84 5.55 12.27
N ALA A 59 -14.35 4.77 13.25
CA ALA A 59 -13.91 5.28 14.55
C ALA A 59 -12.38 5.43 14.68
N GLY A 60 -11.64 5.46 13.57
CA GLY A 60 -10.19 5.72 13.55
C GLY A 60 -9.32 4.46 13.49
N THR A 61 -8.09 4.55 14.00
CA THR A 61 -7.09 3.47 13.88
C THR A 61 -6.12 3.44 15.07
N MET A 62 -5.86 2.23 15.55
CA MET A 62 -4.93 1.94 16.65
C MET A 62 -3.69 1.21 16.12
N VAL A 63 -2.53 1.46 16.74
CA VAL A 63 -1.23 0.85 16.39
C VAL A 63 -0.47 0.35 17.63
N TYR A 64 0.26 -0.75 17.47
CA TYR A 64 1.15 -1.33 18.50
C TYR A 64 2.36 -2.01 17.84
N SER A 65 3.56 -1.84 18.39
CA SER A 65 4.81 -2.34 17.83
C SER A 65 5.46 -3.42 18.71
N LEU A 66 6.03 -4.42 18.05
CA LEU A 66 6.57 -5.64 18.63
C LEU A 66 8.01 -5.87 18.18
N SER A 67 8.81 -6.53 19.01
CA SER A 67 10.08 -7.08 18.54
C SER A 67 9.83 -8.20 17.52
N VAL A 68 10.83 -8.51 16.69
CA VAL A 68 10.77 -9.64 15.76
C VAL A 68 10.60 -10.98 16.51
N GLU A 69 11.09 -11.08 17.75
CA GLU A 69 10.90 -12.27 18.60
C GLU A 69 9.45 -12.36 19.11
N ASP A 70 8.91 -11.28 19.66
CA ASP A 70 7.55 -11.25 20.22
C ASP A 70 6.49 -11.57 19.16
N VAL A 71 6.58 -10.95 17.97
CA VAL A 71 5.60 -11.19 16.89
C VAL A 71 5.67 -12.62 16.35
N LYS A 72 6.82 -13.29 16.48
CA LYS A 72 7.02 -14.71 16.14
C LYS A 72 6.56 -15.68 17.23
N ASN A 73 6.30 -15.21 18.45
CA ASN A 73 6.00 -16.05 19.59
C ASN A 73 4.48 -16.23 19.79
N PRO A 74 3.88 -17.42 19.53
CA PRO A 74 2.44 -17.65 19.73
C PRO A 74 2.00 -17.62 21.21
N GLY A 75 2.93 -17.58 22.17
CA GLY A 75 2.65 -17.30 23.58
C GLY A 75 2.40 -15.81 23.89
N VAL A 76 2.82 -14.89 23.01
CA VAL A 76 2.53 -13.46 23.15
C VAL A 76 1.10 -13.19 22.70
N THR A 77 0.38 -12.33 23.44
CA THR A 77 -0.96 -11.84 23.09
C THR A 77 -0.97 -10.32 23.10
N ILE A 78 -1.42 -9.70 22.01
CA ILE A 78 -1.58 -8.26 21.85
C ILE A 78 -3.06 -7.93 21.70
N ASN A 79 -3.51 -6.84 22.31
CA ASN A 79 -4.79 -6.21 22.04
C ASN A 79 -4.54 -4.74 21.65
N VAL A 80 -4.45 -4.46 20.35
CA VAL A 80 -4.16 -3.11 19.84
C VAL A 80 -5.21 -2.07 20.28
N PHE A 81 -6.44 -2.52 20.57
CA PHE A 81 -7.59 -1.70 20.94
C PHE A 81 -7.69 -1.37 22.43
N ASP A 82 -6.83 -1.94 23.27
CA ASP A 82 -6.66 -1.58 24.70
C ASP A 82 -5.23 -1.13 25.04
N GLN A 83 -4.24 -1.60 24.27
CA GLN A 83 -2.82 -1.43 24.57
C GLN A 83 -2.09 -0.49 23.61
N GLY A 84 -2.66 -0.17 22.44
CA GLY A 84 -2.04 0.63 21.38
C GLY A 84 -2.10 2.14 21.58
N MET A 85 -1.57 2.87 20.61
CA MET A 85 -1.79 4.31 20.41
C MET A 85 -2.83 4.53 19.32
N HIS A 86 -3.71 5.51 19.49
CA HIS A 86 -4.56 6.01 18.41
C HIS A 86 -3.74 6.94 17.51
N VAL A 87 -3.66 6.67 16.20
CA VAL A 87 -3.03 7.60 15.24
C VAL A 87 -3.97 8.76 14.94
N LYS A 88 -3.45 9.91 14.50
CA LYS A 88 -4.30 11.04 14.10
C LYS A 88 -5.06 10.69 12.80
N SER A 89 -6.34 10.32 12.90
CA SER A 89 -7.27 10.14 11.77
C SER A 89 -8.68 9.90 12.30
N GLN A 90 -9.70 10.53 11.71
CA GLN A 90 -11.10 10.30 12.11
C GLN A 90 -11.69 8.99 11.53
N ARG A 91 -11.12 8.45 10.45
CA ARG A 91 -11.47 7.13 9.88
C ARG A 91 -10.23 6.24 9.77
N THR A 92 -10.37 5.02 9.23
CA THR A 92 -9.26 4.11 8.93
C THR A 92 -8.08 4.86 8.29
N ALA A 93 -6.99 4.97 9.03
CA ALA A 93 -5.79 5.67 8.60
C ALA A 93 -5.13 4.96 7.41
N ARG A 94 -4.46 5.71 6.53
CA ARG A 94 -3.60 5.17 5.47
C ARG A 94 -2.16 5.18 5.96
N LEU A 95 -1.79 4.12 6.69
CA LEU A 95 -0.49 3.99 7.33
C LEU A 95 0.56 3.48 6.36
N GLN A 96 1.79 3.95 6.52
CA GLN A 96 3.00 3.46 5.84
C GLN A 96 4.13 3.38 6.88
N ALA A 97 5.18 2.59 6.64
CA ALA A 97 6.36 2.54 7.53
C ALA A 97 7.67 2.56 6.74
N SER A 98 8.77 2.95 7.37
CA SER A 98 10.13 2.85 6.82
C SER A 98 10.61 1.39 6.71
N ALA A 99 11.56 1.09 5.82
CA ALA A 99 12.08 -0.28 5.64
C ALA A 99 12.80 -0.85 6.89
N ASP A 100 13.31 0.02 7.76
CA ASP A 100 13.94 -0.34 9.04
C ASP A 100 12.94 -0.47 10.21
N GLY A 101 11.65 -0.16 10.00
CA GLY A 101 10.62 -0.16 11.04
C GLY A 101 10.76 0.93 12.11
N LYS A 102 11.72 1.86 11.99
CA LYS A 102 11.93 2.96 12.96
C LYS A 102 10.89 4.08 12.84
N PHE A 103 10.21 4.20 11.70
CA PHE A 103 9.22 5.25 11.45
C PHE A 103 7.89 4.71 10.94
N LEU A 104 6.81 5.25 11.48
CA LEU A 104 5.45 5.13 10.97
C LEU A 104 5.02 6.48 10.39
N TYR A 105 4.35 6.46 9.25
CA TYR A 105 3.89 7.63 8.53
C TYR A 105 2.37 7.54 8.30
N ASN A 106 1.72 8.69 8.26
CA ASN A 106 0.28 8.83 8.11
C ASN A 106 -0.06 10.07 7.26
N ILE A 107 -1.17 10.02 6.54
CA ILE A 107 -1.92 11.23 6.19
C ILE A 107 -3.35 11.03 6.70
N GLN A 108 -3.84 11.98 7.50
CA GLN A 108 -5.17 11.91 8.09
C GLN A 108 -6.24 11.82 7.01
N TYR A 109 -7.22 10.92 7.18
CA TYR A 109 -8.25 10.70 6.18
C TYR A 109 -9.62 11.18 6.69
N VAL A 110 -10.09 12.29 6.11
CA VAL A 110 -11.24 13.13 6.50
C VAL A 110 -11.19 13.69 7.93
N GLY A 111 -12.03 14.71 8.17
CA GLY A 111 -12.13 15.42 9.45
C GLY A 111 -11.57 16.83 9.38
N GLU A 112 -11.50 17.47 10.55
CA GLU A 112 -10.99 18.84 10.72
C GLU A 112 -9.50 18.94 10.34
N ASP A 113 -8.69 17.93 10.70
CA ASP A 113 -7.29 17.80 10.28
C ASP A 113 -7.11 16.92 9.01
N GLY A 114 -8.16 16.72 8.19
CA GLY A 114 -8.08 15.85 7.02
C GLY A 114 -7.02 16.34 6.02
N GLY A 115 -6.15 15.45 5.52
CA GLY A 115 -5.06 15.82 4.62
C GLY A 115 -3.75 16.25 5.31
N ILE A 116 -3.70 16.35 6.64
CA ILE A 116 -2.43 16.59 7.36
C ILE A 116 -1.56 15.32 7.35
N PHE A 117 -0.29 15.44 6.94
CA PHE A 117 0.73 14.39 7.05
C PHE A 117 1.38 14.41 8.45
N ASN A 118 1.60 13.22 9.02
CA ASN A 118 2.34 13.01 10.28
C ASN A 118 3.42 11.94 10.10
N LYS A 119 4.57 12.15 10.76
CA LYS A 119 5.64 11.16 10.93
C LYS A 119 5.81 10.86 12.42
N TYR A 120 5.96 9.59 12.76
CA TYR A 120 6.19 9.10 14.12
C TYR A 120 7.44 8.22 14.15
N SER A 121 8.32 8.45 15.12
CA SER A 121 9.38 7.51 15.50
C SER A 121 8.81 6.40 16.40
N VAL A 122 9.27 5.16 16.20
CA VAL A 122 8.74 3.94 16.81
C VAL A 122 9.71 3.41 17.87
N HIS A 123 9.23 3.27 19.12
CA HIS A 123 10.04 2.84 20.28
C HIS A 123 9.52 1.57 20.95
N GLY A 124 8.58 0.87 20.30
CA GLY A 124 7.96 -0.36 20.80
C GLY A 124 6.68 -0.13 21.61
N GLY A 125 5.86 -1.18 21.72
CA GLY A 125 4.56 -1.13 22.38
C GLY A 125 3.66 -0.05 21.77
N LYS A 126 3.25 0.93 22.59
CA LYS A 126 2.49 2.11 22.14
C LYS A 126 3.30 3.40 22.09
N ASP A 127 4.62 3.32 22.18
CA ASP A 127 5.49 4.49 22.22
C ASP A 127 5.85 4.93 20.79
N PHE A 128 4.91 5.65 20.18
CA PHE A 128 5.07 6.34 18.90
C PHE A 128 5.16 7.83 19.17
N ARG A 129 6.28 8.47 18.81
CA ARG A 129 6.55 9.88 19.13
C ARG A 129 6.64 10.69 17.84
N ALA A 130 5.85 11.76 17.73
CA ALA A 130 5.87 12.66 16.57
C ALA A 130 7.31 13.14 16.29
N ASP A 131 7.72 13.11 15.02
CA ASP A 131 9.07 13.43 14.57
C ASP A 131 9.02 14.29 13.30
N GLY A 132 9.72 15.42 13.32
CA GLY A 132 9.62 16.45 12.28
C GLY A 132 8.33 17.28 12.34
N ALA A 133 8.06 18.02 11.26
CA ALA A 133 6.88 18.86 11.13
C ALA A 133 5.64 18.05 10.68
N GLU A 134 4.46 18.51 11.08
CA GLU A 134 3.22 18.14 10.40
C GLU A 134 3.11 18.95 9.10
N VAL A 135 2.66 18.33 8.01
CA VAL A 135 2.64 18.95 6.68
C VAL A 135 1.24 18.92 6.13
N ASP A 136 0.64 20.08 5.90
CA ASP A 136 -0.66 20.18 5.26
C ASP A 136 -0.55 19.81 3.77
N THR A 137 -1.39 18.86 3.33
CA THR A 137 -1.53 18.46 1.93
C THR A 137 -2.94 18.74 1.38
N GLU A 138 -3.88 19.21 2.22
CA GLU A 138 -5.28 19.42 1.84
C GLU A 138 -5.45 20.37 0.64
N PRO A 139 -4.75 21.52 0.56
CA PRO A 139 -4.88 22.47 -0.55
C PRO A 139 -4.42 21.93 -1.91
N TYR A 140 -3.73 20.78 -1.94
CA TYR A 140 -3.13 20.20 -3.13
C TYR A 140 -3.72 18.85 -3.52
N VAL A 141 -4.19 18.03 -2.56
CA VAL A 141 -4.70 16.67 -2.80
C VAL A 141 -5.97 16.32 -2.01
N SER A 142 -6.66 17.32 -1.44
CA SER A 142 -7.87 17.25 -0.60
C SER A 142 -7.70 16.62 0.79
N ALA A 143 -8.72 16.79 1.64
CA ALA A 143 -8.82 16.21 2.98
C ALA A 143 -8.92 14.67 3.04
N SER A 144 -8.88 13.98 1.89
CA SER A 144 -8.98 12.51 1.81
C SER A 144 -8.01 11.89 0.78
N PRO A 145 -6.72 12.26 0.82
CA PRO A 145 -5.81 12.04 -0.29
C PRO A 145 -5.47 10.56 -0.47
N ARG A 146 -5.12 10.20 -1.70
CA ARG A 146 -4.63 8.86 -2.04
C ARG A 146 -3.12 8.91 -2.05
N TRP A 147 -2.44 8.09 -1.26
CA TRP A 147 -1.01 8.23 -1.04
C TRP A 147 -0.35 6.91 -0.65
N LEU A 148 0.96 6.82 -0.88
CA LEU A 148 1.85 5.78 -0.36
C LEU A 148 3.27 6.37 -0.11
N LYS A 149 4.09 5.62 0.63
CA LYS A 149 5.55 5.69 0.55
C LYS A 149 5.97 5.07 -0.78
N ALA A 150 6.20 5.91 -1.79
CA ALA A 150 6.49 5.48 -3.15
C ALA A 150 7.94 4.95 -3.32
N THR A 151 8.86 5.34 -2.43
CA THR A 151 10.16 4.70 -2.15
C THR A 151 10.67 5.19 -0.78
N GLU A 152 11.75 4.65 -0.24
CA GLU A 152 12.29 5.13 1.05
C GLU A 152 12.60 6.63 1.01
N GLY A 153 12.22 7.36 2.06
CA GLY A 153 12.36 8.82 2.13
C GLY A 153 11.38 9.61 1.25
N VAL A 154 10.53 8.98 0.42
CA VAL A 154 9.65 9.66 -0.54
C VAL A 154 8.20 9.21 -0.43
N GLY A 155 7.33 10.13 -0.02
CA GLY A 155 5.88 9.99 -0.15
C GLY A 155 5.41 10.56 -1.49
N VAL A 156 4.36 9.97 -2.05
CA VAL A 156 3.61 10.58 -3.16
C VAL A 156 2.14 10.54 -2.79
N ALA A 157 1.47 11.67 -2.91
CA ALA A 157 0.02 11.79 -2.73
C ALA A 157 -0.63 12.34 -4.01
N VAL A 158 -1.85 11.89 -4.28
CA VAL A 158 -2.54 12.08 -5.55
C VAL A 158 -4.04 12.30 -5.35
N LYS A 159 -4.62 13.11 -6.23
CA LYS A 159 -6.06 13.33 -6.41
C LYS A 159 -6.40 13.19 -7.90
N ALA A 160 -7.56 12.63 -8.19
CA ALA A 160 -8.18 12.69 -9.51
C ALA A 160 -9.67 12.92 -9.33
N GLU A 161 -10.18 13.96 -9.99
CA GLU A 161 -11.56 14.40 -9.88
C GLU A 161 -12.12 14.56 -11.30
N ALA A 162 -13.21 13.85 -11.60
CA ALA A 162 -13.77 13.83 -12.95
C ALA A 162 -15.21 14.33 -12.92
N ASN A 163 -15.42 15.57 -13.33
CA ASN A 163 -16.72 16.22 -13.36
C ASN A 163 -17.37 16.08 -14.75
N VAL A 164 -18.71 15.97 -14.78
CA VAL A 164 -19.47 15.78 -16.03
C VAL A 164 -19.66 17.12 -16.72
N VAL A 165 -19.30 17.18 -18.01
CA VAL A 165 -19.64 18.30 -18.90
C VAL A 165 -20.85 17.91 -19.74
N TYR A 166 -21.84 18.79 -19.80
CA TYR A 166 -23.06 18.63 -20.57
C TYR A 166 -23.45 19.95 -21.24
N GLU A 167 -24.36 19.89 -22.20
CA GLU A 167 -25.03 21.06 -22.79
C GLU A 167 -26.56 20.97 -22.63
N GLY A 168 -27.25 22.06 -22.93
CA GLY A 168 -28.71 22.13 -22.90
C GLY A 168 -29.27 22.85 -21.67
N VAL A 169 -30.59 22.80 -21.50
CA VAL A 169 -31.33 23.41 -20.40
C VAL A 169 -32.52 22.51 -20.04
N SER A 170 -32.89 22.46 -18.75
CA SER A 170 -33.92 21.55 -18.25
C SER A 170 -35.24 21.70 -19.04
N PRO A 171 -35.87 20.58 -19.49
CA PRO A 171 -35.53 19.18 -19.21
C PRO A 171 -34.56 18.53 -20.23
N ASN A 172 -34.06 19.27 -21.22
CA ASN A 172 -33.31 18.72 -22.36
C ASN A 172 -31.81 18.97 -22.21
N PHE A 173 -31.08 17.95 -21.76
CA PHE A 173 -29.62 17.96 -21.64
C PHE A 173 -28.95 16.88 -22.51
N THR A 174 -27.69 17.12 -22.89
CA THR A 174 -26.86 16.17 -23.67
C THR A 174 -25.48 16.06 -23.03
N PHE A 175 -25.00 14.83 -22.80
CA PHE A 175 -23.64 14.57 -22.33
C PHE A 175 -22.60 15.04 -23.36
N LYS A 176 -21.51 15.68 -22.91
CA LYS A 176 -20.35 16.01 -23.74
C LYS A 176 -19.15 15.14 -23.43
N GLU A 177 -18.63 15.27 -22.22
CA GLU A 177 -17.39 14.61 -21.79
C GLU A 177 -17.36 14.44 -20.27
N ARG A 178 -16.41 13.63 -19.81
CA ARG A 178 -16.01 13.54 -18.42
C ARG A 178 -14.50 13.28 -18.39
N ILE A 179 -13.73 14.30 -18.04
CA ILE A 179 -12.26 14.26 -18.01
C ILE A 179 -11.82 14.39 -16.55
N ALA A 180 -10.76 13.69 -16.17
CA ALA A 180 -10.16 13.85 -14.86
C ALA A 180 -9.22 15.07 -14.85
N ASP A 181 -9.48 16.01 -13.96
CA ASP A 181 -8.51 16.96 -13.44
C ASP A 181 -7.70 16.22 -12.35
N VAL A 182 -6.37 16.26 -12.44
CA VAL A 182 -5.44 15.41 -11.67
C VAL A 182 -4.40 16.25 -10.95
N ASP A 183 -4.25 16.04 -9.64
CA ASP A 183 -3.30 16.72 -8.78
C ASP A 183 -2.30 15.69 -8.20
N VAL A 184 -0.99 16.00 -8.19
CA VAL A 184 0.07 15.11 -7.65
C VAL A 184 1.10 15.93 -6.87
N ILE A 185 1.46 15.44 -5.68
CA ILE A 185 2.54 16.00 -4.85
C ILE A 185 3.57 14.93 -4.44
N THR A 186 4.81 15.37 -4.20
CA THR A 186 5.85 14.57 -3.52
C THR A 186 6.13 15.12 -2.13
N LEU A 187 6.42 14.22 -1.19
CA LEU A 187 6.77 14.51 0.20
C LEU A 187 8.17 13.96 0.50
N ASP A 188 9.03 14.76 1.15
CA ASP A 188 10.22 14.25 1.83
C ASP A 188 9.81 13.65 3.18
N LEU A 189 9.99 12.34 3.37
CA LEU A 189 9.61 11.63 4.59
C LEU A 189 10.71 11.62 5.66
N ASN A 190 11.91 12.05 5.31
CA ASN A 190 13.04 12.14 6.25
C ASN A 190 12.94 13.46 7.02
N ASN A 191 12.76 14.58 6.29
CA ASN A 191 12.49 15.91 6.82
C ASN A 191 11.15 16.44 6.24
N PRO A 192 10.02 16.19 6.93
CA PRO A 192 8.66 16.45 6.45
C PRO A 192 8.44 17.80 5.76
N ARG A 193 8.25 17.76 4.43
CA ARG A 193 7.76 18.88 3.59
C ARG A 193 7.29 18.39 2.22
N ILE A 194 6.43 19.17 1.57
CA ILE A 194 6.16 19.03 0.12
C ILE A 194 7.41 19.44 -0.67
N THR A 195 7.75 18.70 -1.73
CA THR A 195 8.95 18.92 -2.55
C THR A 195 8.67 19.23 -4.03
N LYS A 196 7.54 18.78 -4.58
CA LYS A 196 6.99 19.17 -5.88
C LYS A 196 5.47 19.08 -5.80
N ILE A 197 4.80 19.96 -6.55
CA ILE A 197 3.36 19.96 -6.84
C ILE A 197 3.24 19.99 -8.38
N THR A 198 2.24 19.31 -8.93
CA THR A 198 1.76 19.53 -10.30
C THR A 198 0.28 19.20 -10.41
N ASP A 199 -0.41 19.93 -11.29
CA ASP A 199 -1.74 19.63 -11.80
C ASP A 199 -1.68 19.32 -13.30
N PHE A 200 -2.66 18.59 -13.83
CA PHE A 200 -2.93 18.47 -15.28
C PHE A 200 -4.30 17.82 -15.57
N ARG A 201 -4.81 18.00 -16.79
CA ARG A 201 -5.93 17.20 -17.32
C ARG A 201 -5.47 15.86 -17.89
N LEU A 202 -6.18 14.79 -17.53
CA LEU A 202 -5.91 13.43 -17.98
C LEU A 202 -7.09 12.87 -18.82
N PRO A 203 -7.14 13.21 -20.13
CA PRO A 203 -8.13 12.66 -21.05
C PRO A 203 -7.85 11.19 -21.42
N LEU A 204 -8.91 10.49 -21.84
CA LEU A 204 -8.81 9.22 -22.58
C LEU A 204 -8.81 9.50 -24.10
N SER A 205 -8.93 8.48 -24.95
CA SER A 205 -9.14 8.71 -26.39
C SER A 205 -10.51 9.38 -26.65
N ALA A 206 -10.67 10.03 -27.80
CA ALA A 206 -11.93 10.70 -28.15
C ALA A 206 -13.10 9.69 -28.25
N GLU A 207 -12.82 8.47 -28.72
CA GLU A 207 -13.77 7.36 -28.80
C GLU A 207 -14.16 6.86 -27.39
N GLU A 208 -13.21 6.80 -26.46
CA GLU A 208 -13.47 6.43 -25.07
C GLU A 208 -14.31 7.50 -24.34
N ILE A 209 -13.99 8.78 -24.52
CA ILE A 209 -14.74 9.91 -23.94
C ILE A 209 -16.17 9.94 -24.51
N ALA A 210 -16.34 9.80 -25.82
CA ALA A 210 -17.67 9.74 -26.46
C ALA A 210 -18.49 8.51 -26.01
N ALA A 211 -17.82 7.39 -25.70
CA ALA A 211 -18.43 6.22 -25.08
C ALA A 211 -18.66 6.36 -23.57
N GLY A 212 -18.32 7.50 -22.94
CA GLY A 212 -18.55 7.79 -21.52
C GLY A 212 -17.49 7.26 -20.55
N TYR A 213 -16.38 6.68 -21.04
CA TYR A 213 -15.27 6.27 -20.18
C TYR A 213 -14.49 7.47 -19.66
N HIS A 214 -14.02 7.38 -18.43
CA HIS A 214 -13.24 8.42 -17.76
C HIS A 214 -12.35 7.79 -16.67
N VAL A 215 -11.20 8.42 -16.41
CA VAL A 215 -10.44 8.14 -15.18
C VAL A 215 -11.30 8.61 -14.01
N SER A 216 -11.55 7.73 -13.04
CA SER A 216 -12.46 7.99 -11.90
C SER A 216 -11.77 7.91 -10.53
N ARG A 217 -10.53 7.43 -10.51
CA ARG A 217 -9.63 7.41 -9.35
C ARG A 217 -8.22 7.12 -9.82
N ILE A 218 -7.24 7.69 -9.11
CA ILE A 218 -5.85 7.23 -9.11
C ILE A 218 -5.41 6.96 -7.66
N ASP A 219 -4.48 6.04 -7.45
CA ASP A 219 -4.03 5.60 -6.11
C ASP A 219 -2.66 4.87 -6.21
N VAL A 220 -2.16 4.36 -5.08
CA VAL A 220 -1.03 3.41 -4.96
C VAL A 220 0.30 3.79 -5.65
N PRO A 221 0.80 5.03 -5.61
CA PRO A 221 1.99 5.45 -6.35
C PRO A 221 3.28 4.72 -5.93
N VAL A 222 4.15 4.40 -6.90
CA VAL A 222 5.50 3.83 -6.68
C VAL A 222 6.54 4.47 -7.60
N VAL A 223 7.73 4.78 -7.07
CA VAL A 223 8.88 5.25 -7.88
C VAL A 223 9.63 4.03 -8.43
N ASN A 224 10.09 4.08 -9.68
CA ASN A 224 10.79 2.96 -10.31
C ASN A 224 12.21 2.74 -9.76
N LYS A 225 12.82 1.57 -9.99
CA LYS A 225 14.18 1.24 -9.51
C LYS A 225 15.26 2.21 -10.03
N ALA A 226 15.03 2.86 -11.17
CA ALA A 226 15.92 3.84 -11.76
C ALA A 226 15.79 5.25 -11.16
N GLY A 227 14.83 5.49 -10.27
CA GLY A 227 14.61 6.79 -9.64
C GLY A 227 14.22 7.90 -10.62
N ASN A 228 13.61 7.57 -11.76
CA ASN A 228 13.32 8.51 -12.85
C ASN A 228 11.87 8.49 -13.37
N LYS A 229 11.02 7.59 -12.86
CA LYS A 229 9.57 7.57 -13.12
C LYS A 229 8.79 7.30 -11.84
N VAL A 230 7.59 7.86 -11.73
CA VAL A 230 6.56 7.41 -10.79
C VAL A 230 5.41 6.79 -11.57
N PHE A 231 5.00 5.58 -11.18
CA PHE A 231 3.83 4.89 -11.72
C PHE A 231 2.68 4.98 -10.71
N ILE A 232 1.47 5.29 -11.19
CA ILE A 232 0.28 5.54 -10.36
C ILE A 232 -0.85 4.66 -10.92
N GLY A 233 -1.47 3.85 -10.05
CA GLY A 233 -2.56 2.96 -10.42
C GLY A 233 -3.84 3.73 -10.74
N VAL A 234 -4.61 3.27 -11.72
CA VAL A 234 -5.75 3.97 -12.33
C VAL A 234 -7.02 3.11 -12.25
N GLN A 235 -8.13 3.76 -11.93
CA GLN A 235 -9.49 3.26 -12.13
C GLN A 235 -10.10 3.92 -13.37
N VAL A 236 -10.66 3.14 -14.29
CA VAL A 236 -11.47 3.67 -15.40
C VAL A 236 -12.92 3.26 -15.16
N SER A 237 -13.79 4.24 -14.97
CA SER A 237 -15.24 4.05 -14.89
C SER A 237 -15.90 4.45 -16.21
N LYS A 238 -17.17 4.08 -16.36
CA LYS A 238 -18.01 4.50 -17.48
C LYS A 238 -19.27 5.19 -16.95
N THR A 239 -19.65 6.30 -17.56
CA THR A 239 -20.93 6.98 -17.35
C THR A 239 -21.89 6.58 -18.47
N ASN A 240 -23.17 6.38 -18.12
CA ASN A 240 -24.22 6.23 -19.11
C ASN A 240 -24.49 7.59 -19.77
N THR A 241 -24.15 7.73 -21.06
CA THR A 241 -24.25 8.99 -21.80
C THR A 241 -25.62 9.22 -22.44
N THR A 242 -26.51 8.21 -22.43
CA THR A 242 -27.79 8.25 -23.17
C THR A 242 -29.02 8.54 -22.29
N SER A 243 -28.87 8.60 -20.97
CA SER A 243 -29.95 8.95 -20.05
C SER A 243 -29.42 9.55 -18.74
N PHE A 244 -30.12 10.56 -18.24
CA PHE A 244 -29.88 11.22 -16.95
C PHE A 244 -31.21 11.32 -16.18
N GLU A 245 -31.11 11.55 -14.87
CA GLU A 245 -32.22 12.04 -14.04
C GLU A 245 -32.01 13.53 -13.76
N ILE A 246 -33.06 14.28 -13.42
CA ILE A 246 -32.94 15.69 -13.02
C ILE A 246 -32.75 15.75 -11.50
N GLY A 247 -31.65 16.34 -11.04
CA GLY A 247 -31.39 16.60 -9.62
C GLY A 247 -32.29 17.67 -9.02
N GLU A 248 -32.29 17.78 -7.70
CA GLU A 248 -33.09 18.77 -6.95
C GLU A 248 -32.69 20.23 -7.27
N ASP A 249 -31.47 20.43 -7.79
CA ASP A 249 -30.90 21.67 -8.31
C ASP A 249 -31.26 21.97 -9.78
N GLY A 250 -31.94 21.03 -10.46
CA GLY A 250 -32.28 21.13 -11.88
C GLY A 250 -31.20 20.67 -12.86
N ILE A 251 -30.09 20.10 -12.38
CA ILE A 251 -28.93 19.66 -13.17
C ILE A 251 -29.06 18.17 -13.56
N PRO A 252 -28.57 17.74 -14.74
CA PRO A 252 -28.64 16.34 -15.17
C PRO A 252 -27.64 15.45 -14.43
N VAL A 253 -28.15 14.46 -13.70
CA VAL A 253 -27.36 13.41 -13.02
C VAL A 253 -27.25 12.19 -13.93
N PHE A 254 -26.07 11.98 -14.52
CA PHE A 254 -25.78 10.83 -15.39
C PHE A 254 -25.26 9.63 -14.57
N ALA A 255 -26.02 8.53 -14.57
CA ALA A 255 -25.70 7.33 -13.82
C ALA A 255 -24.40 6.62 -14.28
N ALA A 256 -23.80 5.80 -13.40
CA ALA A 256 -22.67 4.95 -13.76
C ALA A 256 -23.11 3.72 -14.58
N ASP A 257 -22.44 3.47 -15.71
CA ASP A 257 -22.64 2.26 -16.51
C ASP A 257 -21.70 1.15 -16.03
N ASN A 258 -22.18 0.42 -15.01
CA ASN A 258 -21.51 -0.75 -14.47
C ASN A 258 -21.88 -2.06 -15.21
N LYS A 259 -22.58 -1.99 -16.35
CA LYS A 259 -23.04 -3.17 -17.12
C LYS A 259 -22.26 -3.35 -18.42
N SER A 260 -21.77 -2.28 -19.03
CA SER A 260 -20.84 -2.36 -20.16
C SER A 260 -19.52 -3.03 -19.79
N PRO A 261 -18.78 -3.56 -20.78
CA PRO A 261 -17.37 -3.94 -20.59
C PRO A 261 -16.55 -2.78 -20.01
N LYS A 262 -15.63 -3.08 -19.10
CA LYS A 262 -14.66 -2.10 -18.59
C LYS A 262 -13.61 -1.79 -19.66
N SER A 263 -12.95 -0.62 -19.59
CA SER A 263 -11.79 -0.34 -20.45
C SER A 263 -10.61 -1.25 -20.08
N TRP A 264 -9.58 -1.28 -20.92
CA TRP A 264 -8.32 -1.98 -20.66
C TRP A 264 -7.59 -1.36 -19.46
N ALA A 265 -6.88 -2.19 -18.69
CA ALA A 265 -6.14 -1.75 -17.51
C ALA A 265 -5.13 -0.63 -17.85
N ARG A 266 -5.12 0.44 -17.04
CA ARG A 266 -4.28 1.64 -17.26
C ARG A 266 -3.30 1.86 -16.12
N THR A 267 -2.21 2.57 -16.40
CA THR A 267 -1.32 3.13 -15.38
C THR A 267 -0.91 4.53 -15.84
N LEU A 268 -1.03 5.52 -14.96
CA LEU A 268 -0.46 6.85 -15.19
C LEU A 268 1.03 6.78 -14.87
N VAL A 269 1.88 7.28 -15.77
CA VAL A 269 3.31 7.48 -15.51
C VAL A 269 3.67 8.96 -15.67
N LEU A 270 4.52 9.44 -14.77
CA LEU A 270 5.15 10.76 -14.81
C LEU A 270 6.67 10.61 -14.73
N ASP A 271 7.39 11.63 -15.19
CA ASP A 271 8.81 11.81 -14.86
C ASP A 271 8.99 12.03 -13.35
N TYR A 272 10.08 11.52 -12.79
CA TYR A 272 10.46 11.75 -11.40
C TYR A 272 11.90 12.28 -11.36
N PRO A 273 12.24 13.28 -10.52
CA PRO A 273 11.40 13.96 -9.53
C PRO A 273 10.54 15.12 -10.06
N SER A 274 10.53 15.38 -11.38
CA SER A 274 9.86 16.58 -11.92
C SER A 274 8.33 16.52 -11.93
N LEU A 275 7.71 15.33 -11.87
CA LEU A 275 6.28 15.09 -12.06
C LEU A 275 5.72 15.52 -13.42
N GLU A 276 6.59 15.70 -14.42
CA GLU A 276 6.21 16.16 -15.76
C GLU A 276 5.89 14.99 -16.72
N ASN A 277 5.48 15.32 -17.95
CA ASN A 277 5.21 14.38 -19.04
C ASN A 277 4.21 13.25 -18.73
N PRO A 278 2.96 13.58 -18.33
CA PRO A 278 1.90 12.60 -18.08
C PRO A 278 1.61 11.71 -19.30
N LYS A 279 1.72 10.40 -19.11
CA LYS A 279 1.36 9.38 -20.10
C LYS A 279 0.49 8.30 -19.46
N LEU A 280 -0.61 7.94 -20.14
CA LEU A 280 -1.48 6.84 -19.73
C LEU A 280 -1.08 5.54 -20.44
N LEU A 281 -0.33 4.70 -19.73
CA LEU A 281 0.04 3.35 -20.16
C LEU A 281 -1.19 2.44 -20.21
N THR A 282 -1.20 1.45 -21.11
CA THR A 282 -2.34 0.55 -21.31
C THR A 282 -1.89 -0.90 -21.44
N SER A 283 -2.51 -1.81 -20.69
CA SER A 283 -2.28 -3.26 -20.80
C SER A 283 -3.46 -3.98 -21.45
N THR A 284 -3.16 -4.84 -22.42
CA THR A 284 -4.14 -5.68 -23.13
C THR A 284 -4.42 -7.00 -22.42
N GLN A 285 -3.83 -7.23 -21.23
CA GLN A 285 -3.91 -8.50 -20.51
C GLN A 285 -5.11 -8.60 -19.54
N THR A 286 -5.74 -7.47 -19.17
CA THR A 286 -6.90 -7.44 -18.27
C THR A 286 -7.71 -6.15 -18.38
N ARG A 287 -8.97 -6.21 -17.93
CA ARG A 287 -9.91 -5.08 -17.77
C ARG A 287 -10.20 -4.77 -16.29
N GLY A 288 -9.43 -5.34 -15.37
CA GLY A 288 -9.37 -4.92 -13.98
C GLY A 288 -8.67 -3.56 -13.81
N ASN A 289 -8.92 -2.90 -12.69
CA ASN A 289 -8.29 -1.62 -12.34
C ASN A 289 -6.98 -1.87 -11.59
N THR A 290 -6.01 -0.96 -11.72
CA THR A 290 -4.67 -1.08 -11.12
C THR A 290 -4.51 -0.27 -9.83
N ASN A 291 -5.50 0.56 -9.48
CA ASN A 291 -5.48 1.44 -8.31
C ASN A 291 -5.75 0.73 -6.96
N GLY A 292 -6.19 -0.53 -6.96
CA GLY A 292 -6.53 -1.26 -5.73
C GLY A 292 -7.66 -0.69 -4.88
N TYR A 293 -7.63 -1.00 -3.59
CA TYR A 293 -8.53 -0.45 -2.58
C TYR A 293 -7.85 -0.40 -1.21
N ARG A 294 -7.41 0.79 -0.79
CA ARG A 294 -6.65 1.10 0.46
C ARG A 294 -5.25 0.47 0.56
N SER A 295 -5.06 -0.75 0.05
CA SER A 295 -3.80 -1.49 0.00
C SER A 295 -2.81 -1.01 -1.05
N THR A 296 -1.52 -1.24 -0.82
CA THR A 296 -0.50 -1.22 -1.87
C THR A 296 -0.74 -2.35 -2.88
N MET A 297 -0.79 -2.02 -4.17
CA MET A 297 -1.01 -3.00 -5.25
C MET A 297 0.16 -3.14 -6.23
N GLN A 298 1.26 -2.43 -6.05
CA GLN A 298 2.42 -2.54 -6.93
C GLN A 298 3.75 -2.46 -6.17
N TYR A 299 4.74 -3.20 -6.66
CA TYR A 299 6.06 -3.35 -6.05
C TYR A 299 7.16 -3.44 -7.10
N ILE A 300 8.34 -2.94 -6.74
CA ILE A 300 9.57 -3.10 -7.52
C ILE A 300 10.11 -4.52 -7.30
N GLY A 301 10.35 -5.27 -8.37
CA GLY A 301 11.00 -6.57 -8.33
C GLY A 301 12.52 -6.47 -8.11
N SER A 302 13.17 -7.57 -7.70
CA SER A 302 14.65 -7.61 -7.61
C SER A 302 15.31 -7.43 -8.97
N ASP A 303 14.66 -7.92 -10.03
CA ASP A 303 14.90 -7.65 -11.46
C ASP A 303 14.73 -6.17 -11.89
N GLY A 304 14.10 -5.34 -11.05
CA GLY A 304 13.82 -3.93 -11.30
C GLY A 304 12.55 -3.64 -12.10
N HIS A 305 11.80 -4.66 -12.51
CA HIS A 305 10.46 -4.47 -13.06
C HIS A 305 9.52 -3.90 -11.99
N VAL A 306 8.44 -3.22 -12.40
CA VAL A 306 7.33 -2.94 -11.48
C VAL A 306 6.23 -3.95 -11.76
N TYR A 307 5.98 -4.81 -10.78
CA TYR A 307 4.88 -5.78 -10.80
C TYR A 307 3.66 -5.12 -10.16
N GLN A 308 2.49 -5.25 -10.79
CA GLN A 308 1.29 -4.51 -10.44
C GLN A 308 0.07 -5.42 -10.48
N ALA A 309 -0.57 -5.61 -9.33
CA ALA A 309 -1.82 -6.35 -9.22
C ALA A 309 -2.99 -5.54 -9.76
N THR A 310 -3.93 -6.21 -10.42
CA THR A 310 -5.22 -5.65 -10.84
C THR A 310 -6.34 -6.21 -10.00
N SER A 311 -7.47 -5.49 -9.97
CA SER A 311 -8.66 -5.94 -9.24
C SER A 311 -9.97 -5.44 -9.84
N GLY A 312 -11.04 -6.19 -9.59
CA GLY A 312 -12.38 -5.85 -10.04
C GLY A 312 -12.59 -6.03 -11.55
N GLU A 313 -11.93 -7.01 -12.17
CA GLU A 313 -12.13 -7.49 -13.54
C GLU A 313 -13.61 -7.65 -13.93
N GLY A 314 -14.43 -8.10 -12.97
CA GLY A 314 -15.87 -8.29 -13.12
C GLY A 314 -16.25 -9.76 -13.36
N PRO A 315 -17.52 -10.13 -13.14
CA PRO A 315 -17.91 -11.53 -13.03
C PRO A 315 -17.72 -12.28 -14.35
N GLY A 316 -16.97 -13.39 -14.33
CA GLY A 316 -16.68 -14.20 -15.51
C GLY A 316 -15.62 -13.62 -16.46
N ASN A 317 -14.96 -12.51 -16.11
CA ASN A 317 -13.88 -11.88 -16.90
C ASN A 317 -12.47 -12.37 -16.52
N GLU A 318 -12.39 -13.54 -15.85
CA GLU A 318 -11.26 -14.00 -15.03
C GLU A 318 -11.02 -13.13 -13.79
N GLY A 319 -10.47 -13.74 -12.74
CA GLY A 319 -10.05 -13.05 -11.53
C GLY A 319 -8.76 -12.23 -11.68
N SER A 320 -8.35 -11.65 -10.56
CA SER A 320 -7.23 -10.71 -10.47
C SER A 320 -5.90 -11.26 -10.98
N LYS A 321 -5.14 -10.37 -11.62
CA LYS A 321 -3.87 -10.66 -12.28
C LYS A 321 -2.74 -9.82 -11.67
N ILE A 322 -1.50 -10.21 -11.98
CA ILE A 322 -0.33 -9.35 -11.76
C ILE A 322 0.31 -9.08 -13.13
N LEU A 323 0.35 -7.81 -13.49
CA LEU A 323 0.95 -7.26 -14.70
C LEU A 323 2.41 -6.89 -14.45
N ARG A 324 3.17 -6.64 -15.53
CA ARG A 324 4.55 -6.18 -15.48
C ARG A 324 4.77 -4.92 -16.29
N LEU A 325 5.36 -3.92 -15.66
CA LEU A 325 5.95 -2.76 -16.31
C LEU A 325 7.45 -3.04 -16.52
N SER A 326 7.93 -2.76 -17.73
CA SER A 326 9.29 -3.04 -18.16
C SER A 326 10.29 -2.06 -17.52
N SER A 327 11.30 -2.59 -16.84
CA SER A 327 12.43 -1.80 -16.31
C SER A 327 13.26 -1.12 -17.40
N ALA A 328 13.26 -1.69 -18.61
CA ALA A 328 14.02 -1.18 -19.75
C ALA A 328 13.28 -0.11 -20.56
N THR A 329 11.94 -0.08 -20.55
CA THR A 329 11.14 0.85 -21.39
C THR A 329 10.18 1.76 -20.61
N ASN A 330 9.91 1.47 -19.34
CA ASN A 330 8.87 2.13 -18.52
C ASN A 330 7.46 2.10 -19.17
N ASP A 331 7.17 1.03 -19.90
CA ASP A 331 5.85 0.72 -20.48
C ASP A 331 5.42 -0.71 -20.08
N TYR A 332 4.18 -1.09 -20.33
CA TYR A 332 3.72 -2.46 -20.04
C TYR A 332 4.40 -3.49 -20.93
N ASP A 333 4.94 -4.53 -20.30
CA ASP A 333 5.28 -5.78 -20.97
C ASP A 333 3.98 -6.57 -21.21
N ASN A 334 3.32 -6.29 -22.33
CA ASN A 334 2.13 -7.01 -22.76
C ASN A 334 2.41 -8.44 -23.25
N GLY A 335 3.65 -8.94 -23.17
CA GLY A 335 3.95 -10.38 -23.22
C GLY A 335 3.87 -11.07 -21.86
N TYR A 336 3.79 -10.30 -20.76
CA TYR A 336 3.70 -10.83 -19.40
C TYR A 336 2.33 -10.63 -18.77
N VAL A 337 1.82 -11.71 -18.20
CA VAL A 337 0.71 -11.73 -17.24
C VAL A 337 0.89 -12.91 -16.29
N PHE A 338 0.59 -12.70 -15.01
CA PHE A 338 0.29 -13.72 -14.02
C PHE A 338 -1.22 -13.67 -13.73
N SER A 339 -1.91 -14.81 -13.66
CA SER A 339 -3.35 -14.89 -13.34
C SER A 339 -3.55 -15.75 -12.09
N LEU A 340 -4.17 -15.19 -11.05
CA LEU A 340 -4.35 -15.88 -9.77
C LEU A 340 -5.32 -17.06 -9.89
N ASP A 341 -6.40 -16.89 -10.66
CA ASP A 341 -7.34 -17.96 -11.03
C ASP A 341 -6.61 -19.14 -11.67
N GLN A 342 -5.83 -18.88 -12.73
CA GLN A 342 -5.12 -19.92 -13.48
C GLN A 342 -4.03 -20.61 -12.62
N ALA A 343 -3.33 -19.83 -11.78
CA ALA A 343 -2.26 -20.33 -10.93
C ALA A 343 -2.74 -21.16 -9.72
N LEU A 344 -4.02 -21.02 -9.32
CA LEU A 344 -4.64 -21.76 -8.22
C LEU A 344 -5.68 -22.82 -8.67
N GLY A 345 -6.14 -22.78 -9.93
CA GLY A 345 -7.30 -23.56 -10.37
C GLY A 345 -8.65 -23.02 -9.88
N GLU A 346 -8.70 -21.71 -9.58
CA GLU A 346 -9.82 -21.00 -8.97
C GLU A 346 -10.59 -20.14 -9.99
N LYS A 347 -11.64 -19.46 -9.54
CA LYS A 347 -12.42 -18.50 -10.35
C LYS A 347 -12.77 -17.23 -9.59
N ASP A 348 -12.80 -16.12 -10.33
CA ASP A 348 -13.27 -14.80 -9.87
C ASP A 348 -12.61 -14.35 -8.56
N THR A 349 -11.31 -14.65 -8.41
CA THR A 349 -10.50 -14.20 -7.27
C THR A 349 -10.28 -12.69 -7.31
N TYR A 350 -10.19 -12.05 -6.14
CA TYR A 350 -9.92 -10.63 -5.97
C TYR A 350 -8.72 -10.42 -5.05
N ILE A 351 -7.64 -9.79 -5.53
CA ILE A 351 -6.49 -9.42 -4.69
C ILE A 351 -6.85 -8.22 -3.82
N GLU A 352 -6.92 -8.42 -2.50
CA GLU A 352 -7.22 -7.38 -1.50
C GLU A 352 -5.95 -6.58 -1.16
N THR A 353 -4.84 -7.29 -0.97
CA THR A 353 -3.47 -6.76 -0.89
C THR A 353 -2.49 -7.85 -1.30
N TRP A 354 -1.26 -7.48 -1.60
CA TRP A 354 -0.19 -8.45 -1.78
C TRP A 354 1.16 -7.84 -1.37
N LYS A 355 2.21 -8.63 -1.42
CA LYS A 355 3.58 -8.21 -1.13
C LYS A 355 4.55 -8.93 -2.03
N TYR A 356 5.37 -8.20 -2.75
CA TYR A 356 6.58 -8.78 -3.34
C TYR A 356 7.59 -9.06 -2.22
N ALA A 357 8.01 -10.33 -2.08
CA ALA A 357 8.92 -10.78 -1.04
C ALA A 357 10.37 -10.91 -1.54
N GLY A 358 10.57 -11.05 -2.86
CA GLY A 358 11.90 -11.15 -3.49
C GLY A 358 12.01 -12.32 -4.46
N ASP A 359 12.91 -12.22 -5.44
CA ASP A 359 13.30 -13.28 -6.39
C ASP A 359 12.14 -13.84 -7.23
N GLY A 360 11.14 -13.00 -7.50
CA GLY A 360 9.89 -13.38 -8.18
C GLY A 360 8.82 -13.91 -7.24
N ILE A 361 9.12 -14.12 -5.96
CA ILE A 361 8.15 -14.59 -4.97
C ILE A 361 7.35 -13.43 -4.41
N GLY A 362 6.04 -13.64 -4.28
CA GLY A 362 5.15 -12.77 -3.54
C GLY A 362 4.17 -13.54 -2.66
N PHE A 363 3.47 -12.81 -1.79
CA PHE A 363 2.37 -13.33 -0.99
C PHE A 363 1.13 -12.48 -1.24
N VAL A 364 0.00 -13.13 -1.51
CA VAL A 364 -1.26 -12.52 -1.92
C VAL A 364 -2.31 -12.81 -0.86
N VAL A 365 -3.01 -11.78 -0.41
CA VAL A 365 -4.24 -11.87 0.38
C VAL A 365 -5.40 -11.63 -0.57
N TYR A 366 -6.32 -12.58 -0.67
CA TYR A 366 -7.41 -12.54 -1.64
C TYR A 366 -8.76 -13.00 -1.07
N SER A 367 -9.83 -12.54 -1.71
CA SER A 367 -11.21 -12.98 -1.50
C SER A 367 -11.78 -13.54 -2.81
N LYS A 368 -13.04 -14.01 -2.81
CA LYS A 368 -13.73 -14.47 -4.02
C LYS A 368 -15.04 -13.73 -4.23
N TYR A 369 -15.39 -13.43 -5.48
CA TYR A 369 -16.68 -12.84 -5.82
C TYR A 369 -17.87 -13.76 -5.47
N THR A 370 -18.98 -13.22 -4.94
CA THR A 370 -20.13 -14.05 -4.46
C THR A 370 -21.16 -14.39 -5.53
N GLY A 371 -21.02 -13.84 -6.75
CA GLY A 371 -22.09 -13.85 -7.76
C GLY A 371 -22.98 -12.60 -7.75
N LYS A 372 -22.86 -11.70 -6.75
CA LYS A 372 -23.75 -10.54 -6.58
C LYS A 372 -23.02 -9.19 -6.52
N GLY A 373 -23.51 -8.21 -7.29
CA GLY A 373 -23.10 -6.80 -7.20
C GLY A 373 -21.59 -6.59 -7.26
N THR A 374 -21.01 -6.13 -6.16
CA THR A 374 -19.56 -6.09 -5.91
C THR A 374 -19.18 -6.82 -4.63
N GLU A 375 -20.04 -7.73 -4.17
CA GLU A 375 -19.84 -8.51 -2.95
C GLU A 375 -18.72 -9.54 -3.13
N ARG A 376 -17.94 -9.74 -2.06
CA ARG A 376 -16.87 -10.75 -2.00
C ARG A 376 -17.00 -11.48 -0.67
N ALA A 377 -16.62 -12.76 -0.65
CA ALA A 377 -16.68 -13.60 0.54
C ALA A 377 -15.38 -14.38 0.75
N GLY A 378 -15.12 -14.64 2.03
CA GLY A 378 -13.94 -15.34 2.51
C GLY A 378 -12.65 -14.54 2.39
N GLY A 379 -11.65 -15.01 3.12
CA GLY A 379 -10.29 -14.49 3.10
C GLY A 379 -9.29 -15.64 3.03
N TYR A 380 -8.35 -15.52 2.10
CA TYR A 380 -7.41 -16.56 1.74
C TYR A 380 -6.00 -15.96 1.56
N ILE A 381 -4.97 -16.78 1.74
CA ILE A 381 -3.58 -16.39 1.50
C ILE A 381 -2.94 -17.38 0.52
N ALA A 382 -2.18 -16.88 -0.45
CA ALA A 382 -1.37 -17.70 -1.35
C ALA A 382 0.05 -17.15 -1.50
N ARG A 383 1.04 -18.05 -1.55
CA ARG A 383 2.36 -17.75 -2.10
C ARG A 383 2.25 -17.78 -3.62
N VAL A 384 2.84 -16.81 -4.31
CA VAL A 384 2.90 -16.76 -5.78
C VAL A 384 4.35 -16.75 -6.26
N ASP A 385 4.61 -17.40 -7.38
CA ASP A 385 5.87 -17.32 -8.12
C ASP A 385 5.59 -16.63 -9.46
N LEU A 386 6.09 -15.40 -9.61
CA LEU A 386 5.91 -14.55 -10.77
C LEU A 386 6.74 -14.99 -11.98
N ASN A 387 7.78 -15.81 -11.77
CA ASN A 387 8.64 -16.35 -12.83
C ASN A 387 8.07 -17.65 -13.40
N ALA A 388 7.71 -18.60 -12.53
CA ALA A 388 7.09 -19.86 -12.89
C ALA A 388 5.59 -19.73 -13.24
N LYS A 389 4.97 -18.61 -12.84
CA LYS A 389 3.53 -18.33 -12.94
C LYS A 389 2.64 -19.32 -12.19
N THR A 390 3.11 -19.79 -11.03
CA THR A 390 2.41 -20.75 -10.16
C THR A 390 2.00 -20.10 -8.85
N ALA A 391 1.05 -20.72 -8.14
CA ALA A 391 0.63 -20.29 -6.82
C ALA A 391 0.37 -21.50 -5.90
N THR A 392 0.46 -21.27 -4.60
CA THR A 392 0.17 -22.25 -3.56
C THR A 392 -0.66 -21.57 -2.49
N LYS A 393 -1.94 -21.97 -2.37
CA LYS A 393 -2.83 -21.52 -1.30
C LYS A 393 -2.39 -22.14 0.05
N TYR A 394 -2.42 -21.32 1.10
CA TYR A 394 -2.32 -21.78 2.50
C TYR A 394 -3.71 -22.03 3.09
N SER A 395 -3.83 -23.08 3.90
CA SER A 395 -5.01 -23.32 4.74
C SER A 395 -4.86 -22.55 6.06
N ILE A 396 -5.72 -21.56 6.28
CA ILE A 396 -5.78 -20.77 7.53
C ILE A 396 -7.13 -20.99 8.24
N PRO A 397 -7.25 -20.74 9.55
CA PRO A 397 -8.52 -20.88 10.25
C PRO A 397 -9.59 -19.94 9.70
N SER A 398 -10.85 -20.39 9.77
CA SER A 398 -12.03 -19.55 9.51
C SER A 398 -12.10 -18.88 8.13
N GLU A 399 -11.47 -19.43 7.09
CA GLU A 399 -11.38 -18.83 5.75
C GLU A 399 -12.72 -18.27 5.21
N ALA A 400 -13.83 -18.98 5.44
CA ALA A 400 -15.15 -18.62 4.95
C ALA A 400 -15.79 -17.42 5.67
N THR A 401 -15.25 -17.00 6.82
CA THR A 401 -15.72 -15.86 7.63
C THR A 401 -14.65 -14.78 7.85
N LEU A 402 -13.45 -14.94 7.27
CA LEU A 402 -12.49 -13.86 7.11
C LEU A 402 -13.01 -12.84 6.08
N ASP A 403 -12.81 -11.55 6.36
CA ASP A 403 -13.10 -10.44 5.44
C ASP A 403 -11.93 -9.44 5.49
N PHE A 404 -11.11 -9.47 4.45
CA PHE A 404 -9.92 -8.64 4.28
C PHE A 404 -10.22 -7.29 3.59
N GLY A 405 -11.48 -6.87 3.39
CA GLY A 405 -11.82 -5.60 2.70
C GLY A 405 -11.37 -4.29 3.37
N GLN A 406 -10.61 -4.38 4.47
CA GLN A 406 -9.95 -3.27 5.17
C GLN A 406 -8.44 -3.48 5.35
N ILE A 407 -7.87 -4.60 4.87
CA ILE A 407 -6.43 -4.85 4.92
C ILE A 407 -5.68 -3.76 4.13
N GLN A 408 -4.44 -3.47 4.51
CA GLN A 408 -3.60 -2.48 3.82
C GLN A 408 -2.17 -2.98 3.57
N SER A 409 -1.54 -3.63 4.56
CA SER A 409 -0.10 -3.94 4.54
C SER A 409 0.24 -5.33 5.06
N ILE A 410 1.33 -5.86 4.49
CA ILE A 410 2.02 -7.10 4.84
C ILE A 410 3.49 -6.75 5.11
N ALA A 411 4.00 -7.08 6.29
CA ALA A 411 5.40 -6.81 6.65
C ALA A 411 6.36 -7.88 6.10
N THR A 412 7.63 -7.51 6.01
CA THR A 412 8.72 -8.39 5.55
C THR A 412 10.00 -8.05 6.30
N HIS A 413 10.66 -9.06 6.86
CA HIS A 413 11.93 -8.93 7.59
C HIS A 413 12.74 -10.22 7.43
N GLY A 414 14.00 -10.12 6.99
CA GLY A 414 14.78 -11.27 6.54
C GLY A 414 14.06 -12.05 5.42
N ASP A 415 13.89 -13.36 5.63
CA ASP A 415 13.08 -14.23 4.76
C ASP A 415 11.59 -14.32 5.15
N ASP A 416 11.19 -13.70 6.27
CA ASP A 416 9.86 -13.86 6.83
C ASP A 416 8.88 -12.78 6.34
N VAL A 417 7.65 -13.21 6.08
CA VAL A 417 6.53 -12.40 5.60
C VAL A 417 5.38 -12.51 6.60
N PHE A 418 4.82 -11.39 7.05
CA PHE A 418 3.90 -11.34 8.19
C PHE A 418 2.52 -10.81 7.78
N VAL A 419 1.47 -11.58 8.04
CA VAL A 419 0.07 -11.22 7.73
C VAL A 419 -0.78 -11.31 9.00
N ALA A 420 -1.52 -10.25 9.34
CA ALA A 420 -2.52 -10.29 10.40
C ALA A 420 -3.78 -11.01 9.90
N VAL A 421 -4.20 -12.07 10.60
CA VAL A 421 -5.37 -12.88 10.24
C VAL A 421 -6.31 -12.95 11.44
N THR A 422 -7.36 -12.14 11.41
CA THR A 422 -8.44 -12.11 12.42
C THR A 422 -9.79 -12.06 11.71
N PRO A 423 -10.78 -12.91 12.06
CA PRO A 423 -12.16 -12.70 11.64
C PRO A 423 -12.71 -11.42 12.25
N VAL A 424 -13.74 -10.84 11.63
CA VAL A 424 -14.36 -9.59 12.11
C VAL A 424 -14.87 -9.78 13.54
N GLY A 425 -14.47 -8.89 14.44
CA GLY A 425 -14.85 -8.91 15.86
C GLY A 425 -14.28 -10.05 16.70
N GLN A 426 -13.36 -10.87 16.17
CA GLN A 426 -12.87 -12.09 16.81
C GLN A 426 -11.33 -12.15 16.85
N ASP A 427 -10.81 -12.90 17.83
CA ASP A 427 -9.39 -13.17 17.99
C ASP A 427 -8.79 -13.89 16.77
N GLY A 428 -7.48 -13.70 16.56
CA GLY A 428 -6.70 -14.44 15.58
C GLY A 428 -5.20 -14.36 15.89
N ASN A 429 -4.36 -14.37 14.85
CA ASN A 429 -2.89 -14.36 15.00
C ASN A 429 -2.22 -13.56 13.88
N VAL A 430 -0.95 -13.18 14.09
CA VAL A 430 -0.03 -12.96 12.98
C VAL A 430 0.40 -14.32 12.43
N TYR A 431 0.26 -14.53 11.12
CA TYR A 431 0.80 -15.68 10.41
C TYR A 431 2.11 -15.28 9.75
N ILE A 432 3.12 -16.14 9.89
CA ILE A 432 4.46 -15.94 9.34
C ILE A 432 4.68 -16.96 8.23
N PHE A 433 5.21 -16.48 7.11
CA PHE A 433 5.53 -17.31 5.95
C PHE A 433 6.97 -17.09 5.53
N ASN A 434 7.75 -18.16 5.34
CA ASN A 434 9.11 -18.04 4.84
C ASN A 434 9.08 -17.94 3.30
N ARG A 435 9.67 -16.88 2.73
CA ARG A 435 9.67 -16.66 1.26
C ARG A 435 10.39 -17.76 0.48
N LYS A 436 11.46 -18.34 1.05
CA LYS A 436 12.31 -19.32 0.38
C LYS A 436 11.71 -20.73 0.43
N THR A 437 11.42 -21.24 1.62
CA THR A 437 10.88 -22.61 1.80
C THR A 437 9.38 -22.70 1.55
N GLY A 438 8.64 -21.59 1.72
CA GLY A 438 7.19 -21.58 1.69
C GLY A 438 6.54 -22.10 2.97
N GLU A 439 7.31 -22.42 4.01
CA GLU A 439 6.79 -22.87 5.31
C GLU A 439 5.94 -21.78 5.99
N MET A 440 4.92 -22.19 6.73
CA MET A 440 4.01 -21.32 7.47
C MET A 440 4.06 -21.65 8.97
N SER A 441 4.12 -20.63 9.82
CA SER A 441 4.01 -20.75 11.28
C SER A 441 3.05 -19.73 11.87
N VAL A 442 2.60 -19.99 13.10
CA VAL A 442 1.68 -19.13 13.85
C VAL A 442 2.49 -18.31 14.84
N GLY A 443 2.40 -16.99 14.73
CA GLY A 443 3.00 -16.03 15.64
C GLY A 443 2.03 -15.51 16.68
N ALA A 444 2.33 -14.33 17.22
CA ALA A 444 1.62 -13.73 18.33
C ALA A 444 0.09 -13.66 18.11
N LYS A 445 -0.65 -13.91 19.19
CA LYS A 445 -2.11 -13.84 19.20
C LYS A 445 -2.57 -12.39 19.15
N LEU A 446 -3.50 -12.12 18.25
CA LEU A 446 -4.18 -10.84 18.08
C LEU A 446 -5.54 -10.95 18.77
N ALA A 447 -5.64 -10.46 20.00
CA ALA A 447 -6.90 -10.34 20.72
C ALA A 447 -7.72 -9.17 20.17
N ASN A 448 -9.02 -9.36 20.03
CA ASN A 448 -9.91 -8.44 19.32
C ASN A 448 -11.14 -8.03 20.17
N LYS A 449 -11.91 -7.06 19.68
CA LYS A 449 -13.18 -6.60 20.27
C LYS A 449 -14.30 -6.74 19.22
N PRO A 450 -15.57 -6.94 19.60
CA PRO A 450 -16.70 -6.93 18.65
C PRO A 450 -16.65 -5.72 17.71
N GLY A 451 -16.95 -5.94 16.43
CA GLY A 451 -16.84 -4.92 15.37
C GLY A 451 -15.42 -4.65 14.87
N ASN A 452 -14.40 -4.68 15.72
CA ASN A 452 -13.05 -4.29 15.33
C ASN A 452 -12.36 -5.29 14.37
N ARG A 453 -11.40 -4.78 13.59
CA ARG A 453 -10.58 -5.54 12.62
C ARG A 453 -9.10 -5.20 12.77
N TYR A 454 -8.21 -6.19 12.69
CA TYR A 454 -6.81 -5.91 12.36
C TYR A 454 -6.69 -5.64 10.85
N ILE A 455 -5.90 -4.63 10.47
CA ILE A 455 -5.86 -4.08 9.10
C ILE A 455 -4.47 -4.10 8.45
N GLY A 456 -3.44 -4.55 9.15
CA GLY A 456 -2.13 -4.77 8.52
C GLY A 456 -0.99 -4.94 9.50
N VAL A 457 0.14 -5.37 8.93
CA VAL A 457 1.45 -5.44 9.57
C VAL A 457 2.44 -4.61 8.73
N TYR A 458 3.35 -3.88 9.37
CA TYR A 458 4.35 -2.99 8.75
C TYR A 458 5.76 -3.30 9.29
#